data_AF-A0AA42YZJ6-F1
#
_entry.id   AF-A0AA42YZJ6-F1
#
_cell.length_a   1.000
_cell.length_b   1.000
_cell.length_c   1.000
_cell.angle_alpha   90.00
_cell.angle_beta   90.00
_cell.angle_gamma   90.00
#
_symmetry.space_group_name_H-M   'P 1'
#
loop_
_entity.id
_entity.type
_entity.pdbx_description
1 polymer ?
#
loop_
_entity_poly.entity_id
_entity_poly.type
_entity_poly.pdbx_seq_one_letter_code
_entity_poly.pdbx_strand_id
1 'polypeptide(L)'
;MIVVTNRIPVAEGYEIDFEDRFRKRVHLVDQAPGFIRNEVHRPRPMKLDHQTGTWSPDPDKEGYYEVKTWWKTFDDFTAWTMSPAFAEAHRNRPPKDMFRGPNVLEIHEVFLSTDDGTD
;
A
#
# COMPACT_ATOMS: atom_id res chain seq x y z
N MET A 1 -0.65 15.89 7.13
CA MET A 1 -0.21 14.49 6.93
C MET A 1 -0.59 14.05 5.53
N ILE A 2 0.23 13.22 4.90
CA ILE A 2 -0.12 12.58 3.63
C ILE A 2 -0.20 11.06 3.78
N VAL A 3 -0.95 10.43 2.88
CA VAL A 3 -0.90 8.99 2.64
C VAL A 3 -0.49 8.74 1.20
N VAL A 4 0.56 7.93 1.03
CA VAL A 4 1.01 7.44 -0.27
C VAL A 4 0.52 6.00 -0.40
N THR A 5 -0.28 5.72 -1.44
CA THR A 5 -0.79 4.39 -1.75
C THR A 5 -0.14 3.89 -3.04
N ASN A 6 0.56 2.77 -2.96
CA ASN A 6 1.02 2.02 -4.12
C ASN A 6 0.04 0.87 -4.40
N ARG A 7 -0.72 0.98 -5.49
CA ARG A 7 -1.66 -0.05 -5.97
C ARG A 7 -0.92 -1.02 -6.88
N ILE A 8 -0.91 -2.29 -6.50
CA ILE A 8 -0.05 -3.32 -7.11
C ILE A 8 -0.94 -4.44 -7.67
N PRO A 9 -0.97 -4.63 -9.00
CA PRO A 9 -1.76 -5.68 -9.64
C PRO A 9 -1.03 -7.04 -9.58
N VAL A 10 -0.92 -7.64 -8.39
CA VAL A 10 -0.24 -8.94 -8.20
C VAL A 10 -0.97 -10.05 -8.96
N ALA A 11 -0.29 -10.74 -9.87
CA ALA A 11 -0.83 -11.84 -10.66
C ALA A 11 -1.26 -13.02 -9.77
N GLU A 12 -2.27 -13.74 -10.23
CA GLU A 12 -2.81 -14.91 -9.53
C GLU A 12 -1.71 -15.96 -9.33
N GLY A 13 -1.65 -16.53 -8.12
CA GLY A 13 -0.65 -17.52 -7.73
C GLY A 13 0.65 -16.93 -7.15
N TYR A 14 0.85 -15.61 -7.23
CA TYR A 14 2.02 -14.91 -6.67
C TYR A 14 1.77 -14.24 -5.32
N GLU A 15 0.57 -14.38 -4.73
CA GLU A 15 0.17 -13.67 -3.52
C GLU A 15 1.10 -13.97 -2.34
N ILE A 16 1.43 -15.24 -2.11
CA ILE A 16 2.29 -15.65 -1.00
C ILE A 16 3.71 -15.10 -1.19
N ASP A 17 4.28 -15.25 -2.39
CA ASP A 17 5.61 -14.74 -2.72
C ASP A 17 5.70 -13.21 -2.58
N PHE A 18 4.62 -12.53 -2.98
CA PHE A 18 4.50 -11.09 -2.82
C PHE A 18 4.47 -10.68 -1.34
N GLU A 19 3.62 -11.32 -0.53
CA GLU A 19 3.52 -11.03 0.90
C GLU A 19 4.84 -11.28 1.64
N ASP A 20 5.53 -12.37 1.32
CA ASP A 20 6.81 -12.73 1.95
C ASP A 20 7.92 -11.73 1.62
N ARG A 21 7.88 -11.11 0.43
CA ARG A 21 8.78 -10.00 0.08
C ARG A 21 8.54 -8.78 0.97
N PHE A 22 7.29 -8.48 1.32
CA PHE A 22 6.94 -7.35 2.19
C PHE A 22 7.25 -7.62 3.66
N ARG A 23 6.91 -8.79 4.20
CA ARG A 23 7.20 -9.16 5.60
C ARG A 23 8.67 -8.99 5.96
N LYS A 24 9.58 -9.28 5.02
CA LYS A 24 11.03 -9.20 5.23
C LYS A 24 11.58 -7.77 5.23
N ARG A 25 10.81 -6.76 4.82
CA ARG A 25 11.31 -5.40 4.56
C ARG A 25 10.47 -4.28 5.17
N VAL A 26 9.31 -4.62 5.74
CA VAL A 26 8.32 -3.66 6.25
C VAL A 26 8.91 -2.64 7.22
N HIS A 27 9.93 -3.03 7.99
CA HIS A 27 10.53 -2.18 9.03
C HIS A 27 11.67 -1.26 8.55
N LEU A 28 12.09 -1.34 7.28
CA LEU A 28 13.19 -0.49 6.77
C LEU A 28 12.78 1.00 6.65
N VAL A 29 11.48 1.28 6.60
CA VAL A 29 10.95 2.64 6.56
C VAL A 29 10.77 3.25 7.96
N ASP A 30 10.71 2.42 9.02
CA ASP A 30 10.31 2.83 10.37
C ASP A 30 11.22 3.91 10.99
N GLN A 31 12.47 4.00 10.53
CA GLN A 31 13.46 4.96 11.04
C GLN A 31 13.50 6.26 10.22
N ALA A 32 12.72 6.38 9.15
CA ALA A 32 12.72 7.57 8.31
C ALA A 32 12.08 8.76 9.05
N PRO A 33 12.72 9.95 9.03
CA PRO A 33 12.10 11.16 9.59
C PRO A 33 10.71 11.40 9.01
N GLY A 34 9.77 11.73 9.89
CA GLY A 34 8.39 12.04 9.50
C GLY A 34 7.54 10.83 9.07
N PHE A 35 8.08 9.60 9.06
CA PHE A 35 7.27 8.40 8.90
C PHE A 35 6.32 8.21 10.09
N ILE A 36 5.10 7.77 9.80
CA ILE A 36 4.05 7.55 10.81
C ILE A 36 3.70 6.07 10.91
N ARG A 37 3.31 5.44 9.80
CA ARG A 37 2.99 4.00 9.73
C ARG A 37 3.05 3.47 8.31
N ASN A 38 3.08 2.14 8.18
CA ASN A 38 2.96 1.42 6.91
C ASN A 38 1.92 0.31 7.06
N GLU A 39 1.07 0.15 6.04
CA GLU A 39 0.03 -0.88 5.98
C GLU A 39 0.08 -1.59 4.63
N VAL A 40 -0.12 -2.91 4.65
CA VAL A 40 -0.23 -3.72 3.43
C VAL A 40 -1.62 -4.34 3.41
N HIS A 41 -2.46 -3.93 2.47
CA HIS A 41 -3.83 -4.38 2.35
C HIS A 41 -3.95 -5.43 1.26
N ARG A 42 -4.56 -6.57 1.61
CA ARG A 42 -4.97 -7.58 0.63
C ARG A 42 -6.21 -7.13 -0.11
N PRO A 43 -6.32 -7.39 -1.43
CA PRO A 43 -7.56 -7.17 -2.15
C PRO A 43 -8.66 -8.07 -1.61
N ARG A 44 -9.85 -7.49 -1.43
CA ARG A 44 -11.09 -8.23 -1.15
C ARG A 44 -12.24 -7.56 -1.89
N PRO A 45 -12.40 -7.81 -3.20
CA PRO A 45 -13.48 -7.23 -3.98
C PRO A 45 -14.83 -7.71 -3.43
N MET A 46 -15.68 -6.75 -3.08
CA MET A 46 -17.03 -7.00 -2.55
C MET A 46 -18.02 -6.11 -3.30
N LYS A 47 -19.24 -6.61 -3.47
CA LYS A 47 -20.38 -5.86 -4.01
C LYS A 47 -21.51 -5.80 -3.00
N LEU A 48 -22.16 -4.65 -2.94
CA LEU A 48 -23.37 -4.41 -2.16
C LEU A 48 -24.57 -4.63 -3.07
N ASP A 49 -25.49 -5.50 -2.66
CA ASP A 49 -26.83 -5.52 -3.21
C ASP A 49 -27.65 -4.40 -2.55
N HIS A 50 -28.01 -3.38 -3.34
CA HIS A 50 -28.76 -2.22 -2.85
C HIS A 50 -30.23 -2.53 -2.50
N GLN A 51 -30.80 -3.63 -3.01
CA GLN A 51 -32.17 -4.03 -2.70
C GLN A 51 -32.23 -4.75 -1.34
N THR A 52 -31.24 -5.60 -1.07
CA THR A 52 -31.23 -6.43 0.15
C THR A 52 -30.29 -5.91 1.24
N GLY A 53 -29.41 -4.98 0.93
CA GLY A 53 -28.39 -4.46 1.85
C GLY A 53 -27.24 -5.44 2.12
N THR A 54 -27.14 -6.53 1.36
CA THR A 54 -26.19 -7.62 1.64
C THR A 54 -24.88 -7.45 0.86
N TRP A 55 -23.75 -7.72 1.52
CA TRP A 55 -22.43 -7.76 0.90
C TRP A 55 -22.06 -9.18 0.48
N SER A 56 -21.53 -9.34 -0.73
CA SER A 56 -21.01 -10.62 -1.24
C SER A 56 -19.70 -10.42 -2.02
N PRO A 57 -18.88 -11.48 -2.20
CA PRO A 57 -17.72 -11.41 -3.07
C PRO A 57 -18.10 -10.95 -4.48
N ASP A 58 -17.27 -10.10 -5.07
CA ASP A 58 -17.45 -9.62 -6.44
C ASP A 58 -16.38 -10.24 -7.37
N PRO A 59 -16.66 -11.39 -8.01
CA PRO A 59 -15.67 -12.07 -8.85
C PRO A 59 -15.33 -11.30 -10.13
N ASP A 60 -16.17 -10.35 -10.54
CA ASP A 60 -16.00 -9.58 -11.77
C ASP A 60 -15.13 -8.33 -11.57
N LYS A 61 -14.79 -8.00 -10.31
CA LYS A 61 -14.01 -6.82 -9.96
C LYS A 61 -12.56 -7.17 -9.69
N GLU A 62 -11.67 -6.52 -10.42
CA GLU A 62 -10.23 -6.69 -10.21
C GLU A 62 -9.80 -6.14 -8.84
N GLY A 63 -9.01 -6.94 -8.12
CA GLY A 63 -8.38 -6.56 -6.86
C GLY A 63 -6.93 -6.13 -7.04
N TYR A 64 -6.49 -5.17 -6.22
CA TYR A 64 -5.11 -4.73 -6.11
C TYR A 64 -4.65 -4.86 -4.66
N TYR A 65 -3.40 -5.26 -4.47
CA TYR A 65 -2.75 -5.01 -3.19
C TYR A 65 -2.50 -3.51 -3.06
N GLU A 66 -2.61 -3.00 -1.84
CA GLU A 66 -2.26 -1.62 -1.54
C GLU A 66 -1.18 -1.60 -0.48
N VAL A 67 -0.05 -0.99 -0.80
CA VAL A 67 0.97 -0.64 0.19
C VAL A 67 0.81 0.82 0.48
N LYS A 68 0.43 1.14 1.71
CA LYS A 68 0.18 2.50 2.14
C LYS A 68 1.24 2.93 3.15
N THR A 69 1.76 4.13 2.99
CA THR A 69 2.67 4.77 3.96
C THR A 69 2.15 6.14 4.32
N TRP A 70 2.17 6.46 5.61
CA TRP A 70 1.72 7.75 6.15
C TRP A 70 2.92 8.57 6.58
N TRP A 71 2.87 9.86 6.24
CA TRP A 71 3.99 10.77 6.46
C TRP A 71 3.48 12.10 7.00
N LYS A 72 4.26 12.73 7.89
CA LYS A 72 3.96 14.07 8.41
C LYS A 72 3.83 15.07 7.25
N THR A 73 4.79 15.04 6.33
CA THR A 73 4.84 15.90 5.14
C THR A 73 5.18 15.12 3.87
N PHE A 74 4.94 15.73 2.70
CA PHE A 74 5.41 15.19 1.43
C PHE A 74 6.94 15.23 1.30
N ASP A 75 7.59 16.24 1.88
CA ASP A 75 9.04 16.36 1.87
C ASP A 75 9.70 15.19 2.60
N ASP A 76 9.15 14.75 3.75
CA ASP A 76 9.63 13.56 4.47
C ASP A 76 9.60 12.29 3.59
N PHE A 77 8.49 12.08 2.87
CA PHE A 77 8.36 10.97 1.93
C PHE A 77 9.40 11.07 0.80
N THR A 78 9.55 12.23 0.17
CA THR A 78 10.51 12.40 -0.92
C THR A 78 11.95 12.19 -0.45
N ALA A 79 12.31 12.70 0.73
CA ALA A 79 13.62 12.47 1.34
C ALA A 79 13.88 10.97 1.57
N TRP A 80 12.88 10.23 2.04
CA TRP A 80 12.98 8.78 2.19
C TRP A 80 13.22 8.08 0.85
N THR A 81 12.53 8.44 -0.23
CA THR A 81 12.73 7.79 -1.55
C THR A 81 14.14 7.98 -2.13
N MET A 82 14.86 9.00 -1.66
CA MET A 82 16.26 9.27 -2.02
C MET A 82 17.28 8.61 -1.07
N SER A 83 16.82 7.89 -0.04
CA SER A 83 17.68 7.34 1.01
C SER A 83 18.31 5.98 0.65
N PRO A 84 19.43 5.60 1.28
CA PRO A 84 19.99 4.26 1.17
C PRO A 84 19.01 3.16 1.63
N ALA A 85 18.19 3.44 2.65
CA ALA A 85 17.19 2.50 3.16
C ALA A 85 16.13 2.17 2.10
N PHE A 86 15.68 3.17 1.34
CA PHE A 86 14.78 2.95 0.21
C PHE A 86 15.44 2.11 -0.88
N ALA A 87 16.68 2.44 -1.25
CA ALA A 87 17.43 1.68 -2.25
C ALA A 87 17.64 0.21 -1.83
N GLU A 88 17.88 -0.05 -0.54
CA GLU A 88 17.98 -1.40 0.02
C GLU A 88 16.65 -2.15 -0.02
N ALA A 89 15.57 -1.52 0.43
CA ALA A 89 14.23 -2.10 0.39
C ALA A 89 13.79 -2.49 -1.04
N HIS A 90 14.27 -1.75 -2.05
CA HIS A 90 13.93 -1.95 -3.46
C HIS A 90 15.01 -2.64 -4.30
N ARG A 91 16.14 -3.08 -3.70
CA ARG A 91 17.27 -3.70 -4.41
C ARG A 91 16.87 -4.98 -5.15
N ASN A 92 16.05 -5.80 -4.50
CA ASN A 92 15.65 -7.11 -4.99
C ASN A 92 14.38 -7.01 -5.83
N ARG A 93 14.56 -6.87 -7.14
CA ARG A 93 13.45 -6.76 -8.10
C ARG A 93 12.57 -8.01 -8.08
N PRO A 94 11.25 -7.86 -8.13
CA PRO A 94 10.32 -8.97 -8.34
C PRO A 94 10.46 -9.54 -9.76
N PRO A 95 10.11 -10.82 -9.98
CA PRO A 95 9.98 -11.34 -11.33
C PRO A 95 8.89 -10.58 -12.08
N LYS A 96 9.06 -10.40 -13.39
CA LYS A 96 8.13 -9.60 -14.21
C LYS A 96 6.70 -10.15 -14.16
N ASP A 97 6.57 -11.48 -14.12
CA ASP A 97 5.29 -12.18 -14.17
C ASP A 97 4.51 -12.11 -12.83
N MET A 98 5.13 -11.56 -11.78
CA MET A 98 4.44 -11.31 -10.50
C MET A 98 3.33 -10.25 -10.62
N PHE A 99 3.34 -9.43 -11.67
CA PHE A 99 2.37 -8.35 -11.83
C PHE A 99 1.65 -8.43 -13.19
N ARG A 100 0.33 -8.21 -13.17
CA ARG A 100 -0.51 -8.12 -14.37
C ARG A 100 -0.33 -6.80 -15.13
N GLY A 101 0.37 -5.83 -14.55
CA GLY A 101 0.53 -4.49 -15.10
C GLY A 101 1.42 -3.60 -14.23
N PRO A 102 1.58 -2.32 -14.60
CA PRO A 102 2.34 -1.37 -13.81
C PRO A 102 1.64 -1.06 -12.48
N ASN A 103 2.44 -0.72 -11.48
CA ASN A 103 1.96 -0.15 -10.24
C ASN A 103 1.39 1.26 -10.47
N VAL A 104 0.39 1.65 -9.69
CA VAL A 104 -0.16 3.01 -9.68
C VAL A 104 0.09 3.64 -8.32
N LEU A 105 0.85 4.73 -8.28
CA LEU A 105 1.10 5.48 -7.06
C LEU A 105 0.10 6.63 -6.95
N GLU A 106 -0.64 6.68 -5.85
CA GLU A 106 -1.61 7.72 -5.53
C GLU A 106 -1.19 8.41 -4.24
N ILE A 107 -1.22 9.75 -4.22
CA ILE A 107 -0.81 10.55 -3.06
C ILE A 107 -1.98 11.42 -2.66
N HIS A 108 -2.37 11.31 -1.40
CA HIS A 108 -3.49 12.07 -0.85
C HIS A 108 -3.02 12.87 0.37
N GLU A 109 -3.53 14.10 0.47
CA GLU A 109 -3.50 14.84 1.72
C GLU A 109 -4.59 14.28 2.65
N VAL A 110 -4.24 13.99 3.89
CA VAL A 110 -5.22 13.65 4.91
C VAL A 110 -5.81 14.95 5.43
N PHE A 111 -6.93 15.34 4.83
CA PHE A 111 -7.65 16.57 5.17
C PHE A 111 -8.39 16.48 6.53
N LEU A 112 -8.87 15.28 6.89
CA LEU A 112 -9.60 15.03 8.13
C LEU A 112 -9.32 13.59 8.61
N SER A 113 -9.07 13.43 9.90
CA SER A 113 -8.94 12.12 10.56
C SER A 113 -9.62 12.17 11.93
N THR A 114 -10.29 11.08 12.31
CA THR A 114 -10.79 10.90 13.69
C THR A 114 -9.67 10.54 14.66
N ASP A 115 -8.53 10.06 14.16
CA ASP A 115 -7.33 9.81 14.98
C ASP A 115 -6.72 11.12 15.49
N ASP A 116 -7.03 12.26 14.86
CA ASP A 116 -6.50 13.58 15.18
C ASP A 116 -7.29 14.30 16.31
N GLY A 117 -8.26 13.64 16.97
CA GLY A 117 -8.86 14.21 18.17
C GLY A 117 -10.02 13.43 18.81
N THR A 118 -9.79 12.97 20.04
CA THR A 118 -10.45 13.54 21.23
C THR A 118 -9.37 13.77 22.29
N ASP A 119 -8.89 15.01 22.42
CA ASP A 119 -8.44 15.52 23.73
C ASP A 119 -9.67 15.92 24.56
#